data_AF-A0A1N6IZK3-F1
#
_entry.id   AF-A0A1N6IZK3-F1
#
_cell.length_a   1.000
_cell.length_b   1.000
_cell.length_c   1.000
_cell.angle_alpha   90.00
_cell.angle_beta   90.00
_cell.angle_gamma   90.00
#
_symmetry.space_group_name_H-M   'P 1'
#
loop_
_entity.id
_entity.type
_entity.pdbx_description
1 polymer ?
#
loop_
_entity_poly.entity_id
_entity_poly.type
_entity_poly.pdbx_seq_one_letter_code
_entity_poly.pdbx_strand_id
1 'polypeptide(L)' 'MMDTQILDKILEETMIGKSRHETQKFFGRPADYKTRNERTYILKTYCLGIFSKKIHLYFHKGKLRDYYIGIL' A
#
# COMPACT_ATOMS: atom_id res chain seq x y z
N MET A 1 -6.77 18.54 3.71
CA MET A 1 -6.62 18.27 2.26
C MET A 1 -5.15 18.37 1.83
N MET A 2 -4.19 17.98 2.68
CA MET A 2 -2.74 18.21 2.45
C MET A 2 -1.93 16.91 2.36
N ASP A 3 -2.57 15.75 2.50
CA ASP A 3 -1.85 14.51 2.86
C ASP A 3 -1.63 13.51 1.71
N THR A 4 -2.34 13.64 0.59
CA THR A 4 -2.31 12.58 -0.45
C THR A 4 -1.18 12.79 -1.44
N GLN A 5 -0.94 14.03 -1.88
CA GLN A 5 0.15 14.33 -2.82
C GLN A 5 1.54 14.07 -2.23
N ILE A 6 1.74 14.35 -0.93
CA ILE A 6 3.01 14.07 -0.24
C ILE A 6 3.21 12.55 -0.12
N LEU A 7 2.16 11.83 0.25
CA LEU A 7 2.21 10.38 0.34
C LEU A 7 2.50 9.76 -1.03
N ASP A 8 1.83 10.21 -2.08
CA ASP A 8 2.04 9.70 -3.44
C ASP A 8 3.49 9.92 -3.89
N LYS A 9 4.04 11.13 -3.65
CA LYS A 9 5.44 11.43 -3.98
C LYS A 9 6.42 10.55 -3.20
N ILE A 10 6.19 10.35 -1.91
CA ILE A 10 7.02 9.45 -1.09
C ILE A 10 6.95 8.02 -1.64
N LEU A 11 5.76 7.53 -1.98
CA LEU A 11 5.58 6.17 -2.49
C LEU A 11 6.27 5.99 -3.85
N GLU A 12 6.13 6.95 -4.76
CA GLU A 12 6.82 6.92 -6.05
C GLU A 12 8.33 6.93 -5.90
N GLU A 13 8.88 7.84 -5.08
CA GLU A 13 10.33 8.00 -4.95
C GLU A 13 10.99 6.90 -4.13
N THR A 14 10.29 6.33 -3.13
CA THR A 14 10.93 5.45 -2.14
C THR A 14 10.49 3.99 -2.22
N MET A 15 9.27 3.72 -2.72
CA MET A 15 8.69 2.36 -2.68
C MET A 15 8.70 1.67 -4.04
N ILE A 16 8.61 2.40 -5.16
CA ILE A 16 8.67 1.77 -6.49
C ILE A 16 10.02 1.05 -6.68
N GLY A 17 9.95 -0.18 -7.20
CA GLY A 17 11.10 -1.06 -7.39
C GLY A 17 11.48 -1.88 -6.15
N LYS A 18 10.91 -1.60 -4.97
CA LYS A 18 11.20 -2.33 -3.73
C LYS A 18 10.65 -3.74 -3.74
N SER A 19 11.37 -4.64 -3.08
CA SER A 19 10.93 -6.02 -2.90
C SER A 19 9.76 -6.13 -1.93
N ARG A 20 9.04 -7.26 -1.99
CA ARG A 20 7.97 -7.59 -1.03
C ARG A 20 8.42 -7.50 0.44
N HIS A 21 9.67 -7.88 0.73
CA HIS A 21 10.22 -7.84 2.07
C HIS A 21 10.44 -6.40 2.54
N GLU A 22 11.01 -5.54 1.68
CA GLU A 22 11.21 -4.13 1.99
C GLU A 22 9.90 -3.38 2.18
N THR A 23 8.91 -3.60 1.31
CA THR A 23 7.58 -2.98 1.47
C THR A 23 6.90 -3.45 2.75
N GLN A 24 7.08 -4.72 3.15
CA GLN A 24 6.55 -5.24 4.41
C GLN A 24 7.26 -4.67 5.64
N LYS A 25 8.57 -4.36 5.55
CA LYS A 25 9.28 -3.67 6.63
C LYS A 25 8.75 -2.23 6.82
N PHE A 26 8.35 -1.57 5.73
CA PHE A 26 7.81 -0.21 5.77
C PHE A 26 6.35 -0.17 6.25
N PHE A 27 5.46 -0.95 5.64
CA PHE A 27 4.02 -0.94 5.96
C PHE A 27 3.62 -1.89 7.10
N GLY A 28 4.53 -2.74 7.55
CA GLY A 28 4.23 -3.80 8.52
C GLY A 28 3.54 -5.00 7.88
N ARG A 29 2.64 -5.64 8.64
CA ARG A 29 1.94 -6.85 8.18
C ARG A 29 0.79 -6.47 7.23
N PRO A 30 0.70 -7.06 6.03
CA PRO A 30 -0.44 -6.83 5.15
C PRO A 30 -1.73 -7.36 5.78
N ALA A 31 -2.82 -6.62 5.58
CA ALA A 31 -4.16 -7.00 6.00
C ALA A 31 -4.70 -8.13 5.13
N ASP A 32 -4.27 -8.21 3.87
CA ASP A 32 -4.71 -9.23 2.93
C ASP A 32 -3.65 -9.53 1.85
N TYR A 33 -3.65 -10.79 1.40
CA TYR A 33 -2.85 -11.32 0.29
C TYR A 33 -3.80 -11.79 -0.82
N LYS A 34 -4.35 -10.86 -1.60
CA LYS A 34 -5.26 -11.19 -2.70
C LYS A 34 -4.66 -12.18 -3.70
N THR A 35 -3.40 -11.97 -4.09
CA THR A 35 -2.66 -12.86 -4.99
C THR A 35 -1.17 -12.88 -4.63
N ARG A 36 -0.37 -13.76 -5.24
CA ARG A 36 1.10 -13.77 -5.05
C ARG A 36 1.75 -12.43 -5.44
N ASN A 37 1.10 -11.63 -6.27
CA ASN A 37 1.60 -10.37 -6.81
C ASN A 37 0.89 -9.14 -6.24
N GLU A 38 -0.01 -9.31 -5.27
CA GLU A 38 -0.76 -8.21 -4.69
C GLU A 38 -0.71 -8.26 -3.17
N ARG A 39 -0.57 -7.09 -2.55
CA ARG A 39 -0.67 -6.94 -1.10
C ARG A 39 -1.54 -5.75 -0.76
N THR A 40 -2.42 -5.92 0.21
CA THR A 40 -3.26 -4.83 0.70
C THR A 40 -2.90 -4.50 2.13
N TYR A 41 -2.77 -3.20 2.42
CA TYR A 41 -2.52 -2.68 3.76
C TYR A 41 -3.60 -1.67 4.13
N ILE A 42 -3.95 -1.63 5.41
CA ILE A 42 -4.89 -0.63 5.94
C ILE A 42 -4.06 0.57 6.41
N LEU A 43 -4.27 1.72 5.79
CA LEU A 43 -3.62 2.98 6.20
C LEU A 43 -4.37 3.63 7.36
N LYS A 44 -5.71 3.62 7.30
CA LYS A 44 -6.55 4.21 8.34
C LYS A 44 -7.94 3.60 8.33
N THR A 45 -8.49 3.37 9.52
CA THR A 45 -9.84 2.89 9.72
C THR A 45 -10.72 4.03 10.25
N TYR A 46 -11.95 4.11 9.78
CA TYR A 46 -12.93 5.14 10.10
C TYR A 46 -14.22 4.49 10.61
N CYS A 47 -15.07 5.30 11.28
CA CYS A 47 -16.41 4.91 11.72
C CYS A 47 -16.45 3.53 12.40
N LEU A 48 -15.65 3.34 13.46
CA LEU A 48 -15.59 2.10 14.25
C LEU A 48 -15.31 0.82 13.44
N GLY A 49 -14.68 0.92 12.25
CA GLY A 49 -14.38 -0.24 11.41
C GLY A 49 -15.18 -0.34 10.13
N ILE A 50 -16.16 0.53 9.91
CA ILE A 50 -17.07 0.43 8.75
C ILE A 50 -16.35 0.74 7.44
N PHE A 51 -15.49 1.77 7.43
CA PHE A 51 -14.75 2.15 6.23
C PHE A 51 -13.26 2.23 6.53
N SER A 52 -12.43 1.81 5.59
CA SER A 52 -10.98 1.83 5.72
C SER A 52 -10.32 2.40 4.47
N LYS A 53 -9.40 3.35 4.66
CA LYS A 53 -8.46 3.75 3.62
C LYS A 53 -7.40 2.68 3.50
N LYS A 54 -7.30 2.07 2.34
CA LYS A 54 -6.39 0.97 2.03
C LYS A 54 -5.41 1.38 0.95
N ILE A 55 -4.23 0.78 0.97
CA ILE A 55 -3.27 0.80 -0.13
C ILE A 55 -3.12 -0.60 -0.69
N HIS A 56 -3.23 -0.70 -2.00
CA HIS A 56 -3.06 -1.91 -2.79
C HIS A 56 -1.74 -1.80 -3.53
N LEU A 57 -0.84 -2.75 -3.31
CA LEU A 57 0.48 -2.79 -3.92
C LEU A 57 0.53 -3.89 -4.98
N TYR A 58 0.99 -3.55 -6.18
CA TYR A 58 1.09 -4.46 -7.32
C TYR A 58 2.55 -4.77 -7.64
N PHE A 59 2.91 -6.05 -7.54
CA PHE A 59 4.28 -6.53 -7.73
C PHE A 59 4.46 -7.19 -9.10
N HIS A 60 5.52 -6.81 -9.81
CA HIS A 60 5.96 -7.47 -11.04
C HIS A 60 7.39 -8.00 -10.85
N LYS A 61 7.62 -9.29 -11.17
CA LYS A 61 8.92 -9.96 -10.97
C LYS A 61 9.51 -9.76 -9.57
N GLY A 62 8.63 -9.73 -8.55
CA GLY A 62 9.03 -9.59 -7.13
C GLY A 62 9.30 -8.16 -6.66
N LYS A 63 9.20 -7.16 -7.55
CA LYS A 63 9.38 -5.74 -7.24
C LYS A 63 8.05 -4.98 -7.34
N LEU A 64 7.85 -3.99 -6.46
CA LEU A 64 6.69 -3.10 -6.50
C LEU A 64 6.74 -2.29 -7.79
N ARG A 65 5.69 -2.38 -8.60
CA ARG A 65 5.59 -1.66 -9.87
C ARG A 65 4.60 -0.51 -9.79
N ASP A 66 3.51 -0.72 -9.06
CA ASP A 66 2.39 0.20 -9.04
C ASP A 66 1.62 0.07 -7.73
N TYR A 67 0.81 1.07 -7.40
CA TYR A 67 -0.05 1.06 -6.22
C TYR A 67 -1.35 1.82 -6.45
N TYR A 68 -2.36 1.52 -5.63
CA TYR A 68 -3.63 2.24 -5.61
C TYR A 68 -4.06 2.50 -4.18
N ILE A 69 -4.48 3.74 -3.89
CA ILE A 69 -5.02 4.14 -2.59
C ILE A 69 -6.49 4.46 -2.74
N GLY A 70 -7.34 3.77 -1.98
CA GLY A 70 -8.78 3.94 -2.03
C GLY A 70 -9.44 3.77 -0.66
N ILE A 71 -10.68 4.23 -0.55
CA ILE A 71 -11.55 3.96 0.60
C ILE A 71 -12.47 2.79 0.22
N LEU A 72 -12.54 1.80 1.09
CA LEU A 72 -13.43 0.64 1.00
C LEU A 72 -14.12 0.41 2.33
#